data_AF-A0A7S0SPU0-F1
#
_entry.id   AF-A0A7S0SPU0-F1
#
_cell.length_a   1.000
_cell.length_b   1.000
_cell.length_c   1.000
_cell.angle_alpha   90.00
_cell.angle_beta   90.00
_cell.angle_gamma   90.00
#
_symmetry.space_group_name_H-M   'P 1'
#
loop_
_entity.id
_entity.type
_entity.pdbx_description
1 polymer ?
#
loop_
_entity_poly.entity_id
_entity_poly.type
_entity_poly.pdbx_seq_one_letter_code
_entity_poly.pdbx_strand_id
1 'polypeptide(L)'
;QEFNLRLATIPGVKSSTPRIRFLDCHVYVLHDKGMGRVGVLVEKMLDVSRYKKWNTNNGGVDGMPSMCVEEEPDPKIGELLDGIKDLGLGAIVEEDEDEEDSDEEDGAEMGSALESRPTAARVGDAAISFTIADIPQAFSCFSYRFSRKRYLVCDLQGVLNETSVPPCFELTDPVIHYKSKSGRRAVFGRTDRGPKGINDFYKTHQCSELCRALMKEWINPKVELSETSGRRRRAK
;
A
#
# COMPACT_ATOMS: atom_id res chain seq x y z
N GLN A 1 -0.78 7.93 -7.53
CA GLN A 1 -1.72 8.81 -8.26
C GLN A 1 -2.96 8.05 -8.73
N GLU A 2 -2.81 6.96 -9.49
CA GLU A 2 -3.93 6.16 -10.02
C GLU A 2 -4.97 5.74 -8.96
N PHE A 3 -4.55 5.32 -7.77
CA PHE A 3 -5.47 4.98 -6.68
C PHE A 3 -6.46 6.10 -6.37
N ASN A 4 -5.99 7.35 -6.27
CA ASN A 4 -6.88 8.49 -5.97
C ASN A 4 -7.86 8.76 -7.13
N LEU A 5 -7.42 8.57 -8.38
CA LEU A 5 -8.29 8.68 -9.55
C LEU A 5 -9.40 7.63 -9.49
N ARG A 6 -9.04 6.36 -9.25
CA ARG A 6 -9.99 5.26 -9.11
C ARG A 6 -10.94 5.49 -7.94
N LEU A 7 -10.42 5.85 -6.77
CA LEU A 7 -11.21 6.17 -5.59
C LEU A 7 -12.24 7.26 -5.88
N ALA A 8 -11.88 8.32 -6.62
CA ALA A 8 -12.81 9.41 -6.96
C ALA A 8 -13.99 8.98 -7.84
N THR A 9 -13.89 7.87 -8.57
CA THR A 9 -14.98 7.36 -9.42
C THR A 9 -16.03 6.54 -8.68
N ILE A 10 -15.73 6.10 -7.45
CA ILE A 10 -16.58 5.16 -6.71
C ILE A 10 -17.81 5.88 -6.11
N PRO A 11 -19.04 5.38 -6.34
CA PRO A 11 -20.24 5.91 -5.70
C PRO A 11 -20.16 5.88 -4.17
N GLY A 12 -20.43 7.01 -3.53
CA GLY A 12 -20.31 7.18 -2.08
C GLY A 12 -19.03 7.87 -1.61
N VAL A 13 -18.02 7.98 -2.47
CA VAL A 13 -16.82 8.78 -2.19
C VAL A 13 -17.18 10.27 -2.24
N LYS A 14 -16.86 10.98 -1.16
CA LYS A 14 -17.17 12.40 -0.97
C LYS A 14 -15.94 13.26 -1.24
N SER A 15 -16.13 14.57 -1.38
CA SER A 15 -15.02 15.54 -1.42
C SER A 15 -14.21 15.58 -0.12
N SER A 16 -14.77 15.10 1.00
CA SER A 16 -14.08 14.96 2.28
C SER A 16 -13.40 13.60 2.48
N THR A 17 -13.53 12.66 1.53
CA THR A 17 -12.87 11.36 1.65
C THR A 17 -11.35 11.53 1.53
N PRO A 18 -10.56 11.03 2.49
CA PRO A 18 -9.12 11.17 2.46
C PRO A 18 -8.47 10.59 1.20
N ARG A 19 -7.42 11.25 0.72
CA ARG A 19 -6.55 10.80 -0.38
C ARG A 19 -5.23 10.28 0.15
N ILE A 20 -4.48 9.55 -0.68
CA ILE A 20 -3.14 9.09 -0.33
C ILE A 20 -2.10 9.88 -1.13
N ARG A 21 -1.04 10.31 -0.46
CA ARG A 21 0.16 10.88 -1.09
C ARG A 21 1.39 10.40 -0.32
N PHE A 22 2.39 9.93 -1.06
CA PHE A 22 3.72 9.70 -0.50
C PHE A 22 4.50 11.00 -0.48
N LEU A 23 5.33 11.20 0.54
CA LEU A 23 6.26 12.31 0.58
C LEU A 23 7.28 12.19 -0.54
N ASP A 24 7.68 13.34 -1.08
CA ASP A 24 8.84 13.40 -1.95
C ASP A 24 10.10 13.34 -1.08
N CYS A 25 11.03 12.47 -1.43
CA CYS A 25 12.33 12.38 -0.80
C CYS A 25 13.43 12.89 -1.73
N HIS A 26 14.48 13.42 -1.14
CA HIS A 26 15.64 13.97 -1.83
C HIS A 26 16.91 13.34 -1.27
N VAL A 27 17.84 12.98 -2.15
CA VAL A 27 19.17 12.50 -1.73
C VAL A 27 20.16 13.65 -1.81
N TYR A 28 20.76 13.99 -0.69
CA TYR A 28 21.85 14.96 -0.60
C TYR A 28 23.17 14.24 -0.35
N VAL A 29 24.25 14.80 -0.90
CA VAL A 29 25.62 14.38 -0.56
C VAL A 29 26.23 15.50 0.26
N LEU A 30 26.50 15.19 1.52
CA LEU A 30 27.14 16.10 2.46
C LEU A 30 28.62 15.79 2.56
N HIS A 31 29.40 16.83 2.79
CA HIS A 31 30.81 16.73 3.10
C HIS A 31 31.01 17.08 4.56
N ASP A 32 31.28 16.07 5.38
CA ASP A 32 31.63 16.23 6.78
C ASP A 32 33.14 16.09 6.99
N LYS A 33 33.70 16.87 7.92
CA LYS A 33 35.14 16.88 8.19
C LYS A 33 35.63 15.58 8.85
N GLY A 34 34.76 14.86 9.57
CA GLY A 34 35.08 13.61 10.26
C GLY A 34 34.65 12.36 9.49
N MET A 35 33.47 12.39 8.85
CA MET A 35 32.91 11.24 8.13
C MET A 35 33.23 11.24 6.62
N GLY A 36 33.82 12.30 6.10
CA GLY A 36 34.06 12.45 4.67
C GLY A 36 32.76 12.70 3.90
N ARG A 37 32.58 12.00 2.77
CA ARG A 37 31.36 12.12 1.96
C ARG A 37 30.26 11.20 2.50
N VAL A 38 29.13 11.77 2.87
CA VAL A 38 27.96 11.03 3.39
C VAL A 38 26.75 11.33 2.52
N GLY A 39 26.07 10.28 2.04
CA GLY A 39 24.77 10.39 1.40
C GLY A 39 23.66 10.37 2.45
N VAL A 40 22.73 11.33 2.39
CA VAL A 40 21.57 11.38 3.28
C VAL A 40 20.29 11.47 2.46
N LEU A 41 19.26 10.73 2.87
CA LEU A 41 17.91 10.87 2.36
C LEU A 41 17.16 11.85 3.27
N VAL A 42 16.49 12.83 2.68
CA VAL A 42 15.80 13.91 3.39
C VAL A 42 14.40 14.08 2.82
N GLU A 43 13.42 14.28 3.69
CA GLU A 43 12.03 14.54 3.35
C GLU A 43 11.38 15.50 4.35
N LYS A 44 10.11 15.84 4.11
CA LYS A 44 9.33 16.68 5.02
C LYS A 44 9.15 15.96 6.37
N MET A 45 9.57 16.61 7.46
CA MET A 45 9.27 16.14 8.81
C MET A 45 7.76 16.18 9.07
N LEU A 46 7.16 15.02 9.32
CA LEU A 46 5.77 14.89 9.75
C LEU A 46 5.63 15.18 11.26
N ASP A 47 4.40 15.49 11.69
CA ASP A 47 4.09 15.64 13.11
C ASP A 47 4.18 14.28 13.81
N VAL A 48 5.27 14.09 14.54
CA VAL A 48 5.61 12.83 15.24
C VAL A 48 4.52 12.42 16.22
N SER A 49 3.83 13.39 16.85
CA SER A 49 2.76 13.09 17.82
C SER A 49 1.52 12.45 17.20
N ARG A 50 1.39 12.55 15.87
CA ARG A 50 0.26 12.03 15.09
C ARG A 50 0.66 10.88 14.17
N TYR A 51 1.93 10.46 14.23
CA TYR A 51 2.45 9.42 13.36
C TYR A 51 1.78 8.09 13.66
N LYS A 52 1.42 7.37 12.60
CA LYS A 52 0.72 6.08 12.69
C LYS A 52 1.20 5.14 11.60
N LYS A 53 1.25 3.85 11.92
CA LYS A 53 1.47 2.75 11.00
C LYS A 53 0.16 1.98 10.82
N TRP A 54 -0.30 1.82 9.58
CA TRP A 54 -1.59 1.18 9.26
C TRP A 54 -1.44 -0.30 8.89
N ASN A 55 -0.33 -0.68 8.26
CA ASN A 55 0.08 -2.07 8.09
C ASN A 55 1.60 -2.17 8.08
N THR A 56 2.12 -3.39 8.13
CA THR A 56 3.56 -3.66 8.16
C THR A 56 4.01 -4.49 6.94
N ASN A 57 5.33 -4.58 6.75
CA ASN A 57 5.94 -5.43 5.72
C ASN A 57 5.82 -6.94 5.99
N ASN A 58 5.44 -7.36 7.20
CA ASN A 58 5.23 -8.76 7.61
C ASN A 58 3.74 -9.13 7.78
N GLY A 59 2.82 -8.32 7.26
CA GLY A 59 1.39 -8.62 7.27
C GLY A 59 0.63 -8.17 8.52
N GLY A 60 1.24 -7.47 9.47
CA GLY A 60 0.51 -6.81 10.55
C GLY A 60 -0.48 -5.77 10.03
N VAL A 61 -1.65 -5.69 10.67
CA VAL A 61 -2.71 -4.70 10.37
C VAL A 61 -3.06 -3.97 11.66
N ASP A 62 -3.11 -2.64 11.63
CA ASP A 62 -3.46 -1.81 12.78
C ASP A 62 -4.81 -2.22 13.40
N GLY A 63 -4.83 -2.36 14.72
CA GLY A 63 -6.02 -2.78 15.49
C GLY A 63 -6.32 -4.29 15.47
N MET A 64 -5.59 -5.10 14.70
CA MET A 64 -5.64 -6.56 14.81
C MET A 64 -4.58 -7.05 15.81
N PRO A 65 -4.89 -8.05 16.65
CA PRO A 65 -3.85 -8.70 17.44
C PRO A 65 -2.81 -9.27 16.50
N SER A 66 -1.53 -8.98 16.77
CA SER A 66 -0.43 -9.55 16.01
C SER A 66 -0.58 -11.07 16.04
N MET A 67 -0.68 -11.70 14.87
CA MET A 67 -0.51 -13.15 14.81
C MET A 67 0.98 -13.40 15.03
N CYS A 68 1.38 -13.47 16.30
CA CYS A 68 2.69 -13.97 16.66
C CYS A 68 2.76 -15.40 16.13
N VAL A 69 3.59 -15.61 15.12
CA VAL A 69 4.21 -16.93 14.97
C VAL A 69 5.20 -16.95 16.13
N GLU A 70 4.86 -17.68 17.19
CA GLU A 70 5.72 -17.84 18.36
C GLU A 70 6.92 -18.68 17.92
N GLU A 71 7.98 -18.02 17.46
CA GLU A 71 9.32 -18.60 17.57
C GLU A 71 9.98 -17.99 18.81
N GLU A 72 10.44 -18.87 19.71
CA GLU A 72 11.04 -18.53 21.00
C GLU A 72 12.22 -17.54 20.79
N PRO A 73 12.24 -16.38 21.48
CA PRO A 73 13.28 -15.38 21.26
C PRO A 73 14.65 -15.86 21.75
N ASP A 74 15.69 -15.68 20.91
CA ASP A 74 17.09 -15.93 21.30
C ASP A 74 17.46 -15.03 22.50
N PRO A 75 17.91 -15.61 23.63
CA PRO A 75 18.20 -14.86 24.86
C PRO A 75 19.28 -13.79 24.72
N LYS A 76 20.00 -13.72 23.59
CA LYS A 76 21.03 -12.69 23.32
C LYS A 76 20.47 -11.35 22.84
N ILE A 77 19.21 -11.29 22.40
CA ILE A 77 18.59 -10.06 21.84
C ILE A 77 18.10 -9.12 22.96
N GLY A 78 17.76 -9.68 24.13
CA GLY A 78 17.18 -8.92 25.26
C GLY A 78 18.10 -7.83 25.84
N GLU A 79 19.41 -8.06 25.89
CA GLU A 79 20.36 -7.08 26.45
C GLU A 79 20.69 -5.92 25.49
N LEU A 80 20.54 -6.11 24.17
CA LEU A 80 20.83 -5.07 23.17
C LEU A 80 19.69 -4.04 23.06
N LEU A 81 18.45 -4.46 23.32
CA LEU A 81 17.25 -3.62 23.19
C LEU A 81 17.11 -2.56 24.29
N ASP A 82 17.69 -2.79 25.48
CA ASP A 82 17.63 -1.82 26.58
C ASP A 82 18.60 -0.62 26.40
N GLY A 83 19.60 -0.75 25.52
CA GLY A 83 20.52 0.36 25.19
C GLY A 83 20.04 1.33 24.11
N ILE A 84 19.06 0.95 23.28
CA ILE A 84 18.64 1.73 22.09
C ILE A 84 17.44 2.65 22.38
N LYS A 85 16.73 2.44 23.51
CA LYS A 85 15.54 3.23 23.89
C LYS A 85 15.81 4.73 24.09
N ASP A 86 17.07 5.14 24.31
CA ASP A 86 17.42 6.53 24.63
C ASP A 86 17.81 7.41 23.43
N LEU A 87 17.82 6.90 22.19
CA LEU A 87 18.24 7.70 21.01
C LEU A 87 17.15 8.02 19.98
N GLY A 88 15.90 7.64 20.18
CA GLY A 88 14.76 8.15 19.39
C GLY A 88 14.85 8.01 17.86
N LEU A 89 15.78 7.19 17.37
CA LEU A 89 16.00 6.87 15.96
C LEU A 89 15.96 5.36 15.87
N GLY A 90 14.80 4.82 15.47
CA GLY A 90 14.62 3.40 15.26
C GLY A 90 15.50 2.91 14.11
N ALA A 91 16.70 2.43 14.45
CA ALA A 91 17.45 1.57 13.55
C ALA A 91 16.61 0.31 13.33
N ILE A 92 16.21 0.06 12.09
CA ILE A 92 15.54 -1.17 11.71
C ILE A 92 16.59 -2.27 11.81
N VAL A 93 16.57 -3.02 12.92
CA VAL A 93 17.22 -4.32 13.00
C VAL A 93 16.34 -5.27 12.19
N GLU A 94 16.77 -5.57 10.97
CA GLU A 94 16.17 -6.66 10.18
C GLU A 94 16.92 -7.93 10.55
N GLU A 95 16.20 -8.88 11.13
CA GLU A 95 16.70 -10.24 11.36
C GLU A 95 16.87 -10.89 9.98
N ASP A 96 18.12 -11.12 9.60
CA ASP A 96 18.48 -11.90 8.43
C ASP A 96 18.12 -13.37 8.74
N GLU A 97 16.84 -13.73 8.56
CA GLU A 97 16.41 -15.13 8.47
C GLU A 97 16.82 -15.68 7.11
N ASP A 98 18.09 -16.07 7.00
CA ASP A 98 18.57 -16.96 5.95
C ASP A 98 17.99 -18.38 6.19
N GLU A 99 16.72 -18.57 5.84
CA GLU A 99 16.22 -19.92 5.60
C GLU A 99 16.47 -20.30 4.13
N GLU A 100 17.33 -21.31 3.95
CA GLU A 100 17.49 -22.05 2.70
C GLU A 100 16.16 -22.72 2.36
N ASP A 101 15.34 -22.09 1.53
CA ASP A 101 14.10 -22.70 1.06
C ASP A 101 14.43 -23.66 -0.09
N SER A 102 14.24 -24.95 0.16
CA SER A 102 14.37 -26.03 -0.81
C SER A 102 13.36 -25.85 -1.93
N ASP A 103 13.85 -25.82 -3.17
CA ASP A 103 13.01 -25.75 -4.37
C ASP A 103 12.10 -26.98 -4.47
N GLU A 104 10.82 -26.85 -4.09
CA GLU A 104 9.75 -27.71 -4.59
C GLU A 104 9.07 -27.02 -5.78
N GLU A 105 9.42 -27.47 -6.99
CA GLU A 105 8.68 -27.18 -8.21
C GLU A 105 7.29 -27.84 -8.12
N ASP A 106 6.30 -27.11 -7.64
CA ASP A 106 4.90 -27.49 -7.85
C ASP A 106 4.41 -26.97 -9.20
N GLY A 107 4.62 -27.82 -10.20
CA GLY A 107 3.88 -27.81 -11.45
C GLY A 107 2.41 -28.13 -11.20
N ALA A 108 1.57 -27.08 -11.15
CA ALA A 108 0.13 -27.24 -11.29
C ALA A 108 -0.39 -26.27 -12.37
N GLU A 109 -0.49 -26.78 -13.60
CA GLU A 109 -1.51 -26.29 -14.52
C GLU A 109 -2.89 -26.58 -13.92
N MET A 110 -3.61 -25.54 -13.50
CA MET A 110 -5.03 -25.66 -13.18
C MET A 110 -5.77 -24.36 -13.50
N GLY A 111 -6.54 -24.42 -14.59
CA GLY A 111 -7.74 -23.61 -14.76
C GLY A 111 -7.54 -22.23 -15.36
N SER A 112 -7.81 -22.13 -16.66
CA SER A 112 -8.34 -20.94 -17.33
C SER A 112 -9.59 -20.43 -16.59
N ALA A 113 -9.39 -19.75 -15.47
CA ALA A 113 -10.43 -18.97 -14.81
C ALA A 113 -10.56 -17.68 -15.60
N LEU A 114 -11.45 -17.74 -16.60
CA LEU A 114 -12.17 -16.65 -17.24
C LEU A 114 -11.61 -15.26 -16.85
N GLU A 115 -10.84 -14.67 -17.77
CA GLU A 115 -10.52 -13.25 -17.75
C GLU A 115 -11.83 -12.49 -17.54
N SER A 116 -12.09 -12.10 -16.29
CA SER A 116 -13.26 -11.30 -15.97
C SER A 116 -12.92 -9.89 -16.42
N ARG A 117 -13.27 -9.60 -17.69
CA ARG A 117 -13.48 -8.23 -18.17
C ARG A 117 -14.12 -7.43 -17.05
N PRO A 118 -13.67 -6.19 -16.78
CA PRO A 118 -14.31 -5.35 -15.78
C PRO A 118 -15.80 -5.28 -16.09
N THR A 119 -16.62 -5.81 -15.18
CA THR A 119 -18.07 -5.77 -15.33
C THR A 119 -18.49 -4.33 -15.04
N ALA A 120 -19.02 -3.66 -16.07
CA ALA A 120 -19.56 -2.32 -15.92
C ALA A 120 -20.68 -2.35 -14.88
N ALA A 121 -20.44 -1.77 -13.70
CA ALA A 121 -21.46 -1.62 -12.67
C ALA A 121 -22.31 -0.40 -13.02
N ARG A 122 -23.61 -0.61 -13.26
CA ARG A 122 -24.54 0.50 -13.50
C ARG A 122 -24.76 1.27 -12.20
N VAL A 123 -24.75 2.59 -12.29
CA VAL A 123 -25.03 3.51 -11.16
C VAL A 123 -26.52 3.43 -10.82
N GLY A 124 -26.85 2.40 -10.07
CA GLY A 124 -28.12 2.14 -9.37
C GLY A 124 -27.90 1.37 -8.06
N ASP A 125 -26.70 0.84 -7.83
CA ASP A 125 -26.27 0.27 -6.56
C ASP A 125 -26.04 1.37 -5.52
N ALA A 126 -26.49 1.10 -4.29
CA ALA A 126 -26.30 1.96 -3.12
C ALA A 126 -24.83 2.41 -2.98
N ALA A 127 -24.63 3.64 -2.48
CA ALA A 127 -23.31 4.13 -2.12
C ALA A 127 -22.59 3.08 -1.26
N ILE A 128 -21.36 2.73 -1.62
CA ILE A 128 -20.60 1.75 -0.84
C ILE A 128 -20.29 2.32 0.54
N SER A 129 -20.22 1.46 1.56
CA SER A 129 -19.87 1.85 2.91
C SER A 129 -18.42 1.45 3.21
N PHE A 130 -17.62 2.39 3.70
CA PHE A 130 -16.25 2.12 4.14
C PHE A 130 -15.81 3.16 5.19
N THR A 131 -14.83 2.79 5.99
CA THR A 131 -14.21 3.62 7.02
C THR A 131 -12.92 4.26 6.53
N ILE A 132 -12.41 5.27 7.25
CA ILE A 132 -11.11 5.88 6.95
C ILE A 132 -9.97 4.84 7.05
N ALA A 133 -10.06 3.90 7.99
CA ALA A 133 -9.07 2.83 8.19
C ALA A 133 -9.02 1.82 7.04
N ASP A 134 -10.11 1.69 6.26
CA ASP A 134 -10.12 0.83 5.07
C ASP A 134 -9.25 1.39 3.95
N ILE A 135 -9.00 2.71 3.90
CA ILE A 135 -8.33 3.36 2.76
C ILE A 135 -6.88 2.87 2.60
N PRO A 136 -6.03 2.85 3.64
CA PRO A 136 -4.67 2.30 3.54
C PRO A 136 -4.67 0.81 3.17
N GLN A 137 -5.53 -0.02 3.77
CA GLN A 137 -5.59 -1.45 3.46
C GLN A 137 -6.04 -1.70 2.01
N ALA A 138 -7.03 -0.94 1.56
CA ALA A 138 -7.50 -0.99 0.19
C ALA A 138 -6.46 -0.48 -0.80
N PHE A 139 -5.60 0.47 -0.42
CA PHE A 139 -4.48 0.91 -1.23
C PHE A 139 -3.43 -0.19 -1.43
N SER A 140 -3.02 -0.88 -0.36
CA SER A 140 -2.10 -2.02 -0.48
C SER A 140 -2.68 -3.09 -1.39
N CYS A 141 -3.92 -3.52 -1.15
CA CYS A 141 -4.60 -4.51 -2.00
C CYS A 141 -4.76 -4.02 -3.46
N PHE A 142 -5.08 -2.74 -3.66
CA PHE A 142 -5.17 -2.11 -4.97
C PHE A 142 -3.85 -2.18 -5.72
N SER A 143 -2.72 -1.85 -5.08
CA SER A 143 -1.41 -1.84 -5.74
C SER A 143 -1.06 -3.21 -6.35
N TYR A 144 -1.34 -4.29 -5.63
CA TYR A 144 -1.10 -5.66 -6.10
C TYR A 144 -2.03 -6.06 -7.23
N ARG A 145 -3.34 -5.80 -7.09
CA ARG A 145 -4.31 -6.18 -8.12
C ARG A 145 -4.16 -5.34 -9.39
N PHE A 146 -3.98 -4.02 -9.25
CA PHE A 146 -3.78 -3.09 -10.35
C PHE A 146 -2.50 -3.40 -11.15
N SER A 147 -1.44 -3.81 -10.46
CA SER A 147 -0.18 -4.21 -11.11
C SER A 147 -0.20 -5.60 -11.75
N ARG A 148 -1.36 -6.26 -11.84
CA ARG A 148 -1.52 -7.65 -12.28
C ARG A 148 -0.67 -8.62 -11.44
N LYS A 149 -0.78 -8.48 -10.12
CA LYS A 149 -0.12 -9.32 -9.10
C LYS A 149 1.41 -9.25 -9.16
N ARG A 150 1.97 -8.06 -9.40
CA ARG A 150 3.43 -7.87 -9.50
C ARG A 150 4.05 -7.07 -8.37
N TYR A 151 3.41 -5.99 -7.96
CA TYR A 151 3.92 -5.07 -6.94
C TYR A 151 2.89 -4.92 -5.84
N LEU A 152 3.27 -5.22 -4.60
CA LEU A 152 2.48 -4.90 -3.42
C LEU A 152 3.19 -3.79 -2.66
N VAL A 153 2.50 -2.68 -2.43
CA VAL A 153 2.98 -1.59 -1.58
C VAL A 153 2.37 -1.76 -0.18
N CYS A 154 3.21 -1.93 0.83
CA CYS A 154 2.82 -2.09 2.23
C CYS A 154 3.76 -1.25 3.12
N ASP A 155 3.76 -1.53 4.43
CA ASP A 155 4.41 -0.70 5.43
C ASP A 155 3.88 0.74 5.41
N LEU A 156 2.56 0.89 5.24
CA LEU A 156 1.95 2.20 5.11
C LEU A 156 1.98 2.90 6.45
N GLN A 157 2.75 3.99 6.53
CA GLN A 157 3.00 4.76 7.73
C GLN A 157 3.13 6.25 7.43
N GLY A 158 2.84 7.11 8.41
CA GLY A 158 2.83 8.56 8.24
C GLY A 158 1.73 9.23 9.06
N VAL A 159 1.13 10.30 8.52
CA VAL A 159 0.11 11.11 9.23
C VAL A 159 -1.13 11.30 8.36
N LEU A 160 -2.32 11.15 8.96
CA LEU A 160 -3.56 11.62 8.35
C LEU A 160 -3.71 13.14 8.60
N ASN A 161 -3.46 13.93 7.57
CA ASN A 161 -3.63 15.37 7.57
C ASN A 161 -5.09 15.76 7.24
N GLU A 162 -5.88 15.94 8.29
CA GLU A 162 -7.29 16.35 8.21
C GLU A 162 -7.50 17.85 7.90
N THR A 163 -6.45 18.68 7.97
CA THR A 163 -6.58 20.12 7.67
C THR A 163 -6.50 20.42 6.17
N SER A 164 -5.98 19.48 5.38
CA SER A 164 -5.99 19.55 3.92
C SER A 164 -7.40 19.30 3.34
N VAL A 165 -7.68 19.86 2.16
CA VAL A 165 -8.97 19.68 1.47
C VAL A 165 -8.71 19.15 0.05
N PRO A 166 -9.03 17.87 -0.25
CA PRO A 166 -9.51 16.84 0.70
C PRO A 166 -8.45 16.47 1.75
N PRO A 167 -8.85 15.87 2.89
CA PRO A 167 -7.91 15.26 3.83
C PRO A 167 -6.93 14.32 3.12
N CYS A 168 -5.73 14.14 3.67
CA CYS A 168 -4.69 13.37 3.01
C CYS A 168 -3.88 12.53 3.99
N PHE A 169 -3.74 11.24 3.72
CA PHE A 169 -2.67 10.44 4.26
C PHE A 169 -1.36 10.89 3.61
N GLU A 170 -0.53 11.59 4.39
CA GLU A 170 0.86 11.88 4.05
C GLU A 170 1.69 10.68 4.51
N LEU A 171 1.98 9.78 3.59
CA LEU A 171 2.69 8.54 3.85
C LEU A 171 4.18 8.68 3.54
N THR A 172 5.02 7.94 4.25
CA THR A 172 6.45 7.87 4.02
C THR A 172 6.97 6.43 4.16
N ASP A 173 8.19 6.19 3.71
CA ASP A 173 8.96 4.95 3.84
C ASP A 173 8.14 3.66 3.54
N PRO A 174 7.47 3.56 2.37
CA PRO A 174 6.76 2.35 2.03
C PRO A 174 7.71 1.21 1.70
N VAL A 175 7.25 -0.03 1.91
CA VAL A 175 7.89 -1.23 1.39
C VAL A 175 7.20 -1.68 0.11
N ILE A 176 7.98 -2.14 -0.86
CA ILE A 176 7.47 -2.71 -2.11
C ILE A 176 7.90 -4.17 -2.21
N HIS A 177 6.96 -5.09 -2.02
CA HIS A 177 7.18 -6.50 -2.32
C HIS A 177 6.97 -6.76 -3.81
N TYR A 178 7.97 -7.34 -4.46
CA TYR A 178 7.95 -7.55 -5.91
C TYR A 178 8.02 -9.03 -6.31
N LYS A 179 7.04 -9.47 -7.10
CA LYS A 179 7.06 -10.79 -7.75
C LYS A 179 7.88 -10.73 -9.03
N SER A 180 9.16 -11.09 -8.91
CA SER A 180 10.10 -11.15 -10.03
C SER A 180 9.74 -12.24 -11.03
N LYS A 181 9.94 -11.96 -12.32
CA LYS A 181 9.83 -12.95 -13.41
C LYS A 181 11.13 -13.73 -13.65
N SER A 182 12.24 -13.24 -13.12
CA SER A 182 13.59 -13.73 -13.41
C SER A 182 14.31 -14.20 -12.15
N GLY A 183 13.58 -14.51 -11.07
CA GLY A 183 14.15 -14.95 -9.79
C GLY A 183 14.84 -13.87 -8.94
N ARG A 184 15.06 -12.64 -9.46
CA ARG A 184 15.67 -11.55 -8.68
C ARG A 184 14.91 -11.27 -7.37
N ARG A 185 15.64 -11.25 -6.25
CA ARG A 185 15.15 -10.93 -4.90
C ARG A 185 15.55 -9.50 -4.51
N ALA A 186 14.90 -8.93 -3.49
CA ALA A 186 15.24 -7.63 -2.90
C ALA A 186 15.38 -6.48 -3.92
N VAL A 187 14.50 -6.44 -4.93
CA VAL A 187 14.63 -5.51 -6.07
C VAL A 187 14.40 -4.06 -5.64
N PHE A 188 13.55 -3.84 -4.64
CA PHE A 188 13.21 -2.52 -4.11
C PHE A 188 13.87 -2.23 -2.76
N GLY A 189 14.97 -2.92 -2.45
CA GLY A 189 15.68 -2.81 -1.19
C GLY A 189 15.57 -4.07 -0.35
N ARG A 190 16.27 -4.06 0.80
CA ARG A 190 16.37 -5.23 1.69
C ARG A 190 15.02 -5.67 2.24
N THR A 191 14.10 -4.72 2.42
CA THR A 191 12.75 -4.95 2.93
C THR A 191 11.81 -5.63 1.93
N ASP A 192 12.19 -5.75 0.64
CA ASP A 192 11.42 -6.46 -0.39
C ASP A 192 11.56 -7.99 -0.21
N ARG A 193 10.58 -8.56 0.49
CA ARG A 193 10.45 -10.00 0.77
C ARG A 193 9.73 -10.75 -0.36
N GLY A 194 9.51 -10.12 -1.51
CA GLY A 194 8.94 -10.74 -2.70
C GLY A 194 7.65 -11.52 -2.43
N PRO A 195 7.51 -12.76 -2.94
CA PRO A 195 6.32 -13.59 -2.73
C PRO A 195 6.00 -13.88 -1.25
N LYS A 196 7.00 -14.06 -0.37
CA LYS A 196 6.79 -14.32 1.08
C LYS A 196 6.04 -13.14 1.71
N GLY A 197 6.54 -11.93 1.51
CA GLY A 197 5.90 -10.71 2.01
C GLY A 197 4.49 -10.46 1.43
N ILE A 198 4.27 -10.83 0.16
CA ILE A 198 2.92 -10.77 -0.44
C ILE A 198 1.98 -11.76 0.24
N ASN A 199 2.43 -12.99 0.48
CA ASN A 199 1.63 -14.01 1.15
C ASN A 199 1.29 -13.58 2.57
N ASP A 200 2.27 -13.08 3.32
CA ASP A 200 2.08 -12.60 4.70
C ASP A 200 1.04 -11.48 4.78
N PHE A 201 1.05 -10.53 3.83
CA PHE A 201 -0.02 -9.53 3.73
C PHE A 201 -1.41 -10.16 3.54
N TYR A 202 -1.55 -11.16 2.67
CA TYR A 202 -2.85 -11.78 2.40
C TYR A 202 -3.32 -12.75 3.48
N LYS A 203 -2.45 -13.22 4.38
CA LYS A 203 -2.85 -14.01 5.57
C LYS A 203 -3.76 -13.22 6.50
N THR A 204 -3.51 -11.93 6.65
CA THR A 204 -4.23 -11.04 7.58
C THR A 204 -5.18 -10.07 6.87
N HIS A 205 -4.94 -9.76 5.60
CA HIS A 205 -5.77 -8.83 4.85
C HIS A 205 -7.15 -9.39 4.54
N GLN A 206 -8.18 -8.71 5.06
CA GLN A 206 -9.57 -8.97 4.71
C GLN A 206 -10.06 -7.89 3.74
N CYS A 207 -10.44 -8.30 2.52
CA CYS A 207 -10.94 -7.35 1.52
C CYS A 207 -12.24 -6.68 1.98
N SER A 208 -12.20 -5.36 2.15
CA SER A 208 -13.39 -4.54 2.42
C SER A 208 -14.22 -4.28 1.15
N GLU A 209 -15.39 -3.66 1.29
CA GLU A 209 -16.19 -3.19 0.15
C GLU A 209 -15.39 -2.25 -0.75
N LEU A 210 -14.55 -1.40 -0.15
CA LEU A 210 -13.68 -0.47 -0.86
C LEU A 210 -12.68 -1.22 -1.76
N CYS A 211 -12.04 -2.29 -1.26
CA CYS A 211 -11.14 -3.12 -2.06
C CYS A 211 -11.82 -3.66 -3.33
N ARG A 212 -13.07 -4.11 -3.18
CA ARG A 212 -13.85 -4.67 -4.30
C ARG A 212 -14.28 -3.58 -5.28
N ALA A 213 -14.70 -2.42 -4.77
CA ALA A 213 -15.15 -1.29 -5.58
C ALA A 213 -14.02 -0.68 -6.43
N LEU A 214 -12.79 -0.61 -5.91
CA LEU A 214 -11.63 -0.09 -6.63
C LEU A 214 -11.26 -0.90 -7.88
N MET A 215 -11.73 -2.15 -7.98
CA MET A 215 -11.45 -3.06 -9.09
C MET A 215 -12.53 -3.04 -10.18
N LYS A 216 -13.57 -2.23 -10.00
CA LYS A 216 -14.65 -2.06 -10.97
C LYS A 216 -14.43 -0.79 -11.79
N GLU A 217 -15.00 -0.77 -12.98
CA GLU A 217 -15.15 0.45 -13.77
C GLU A 217 -16.53 1.04 -13.51
N TRP A 218 -16.53 2.26 -12.98
CA TRP A 218 -17.74 3.01 -12.66
C TRP A 218 -18.03 4.00 -13.78
N ILE A 219 -19.11 3.76 -14.52
CA ILE A 219 -19.54 4.66 -15.60
C ILE A 219 -20.47 5.69 -15.00
N ASN A 220 -20.10 6.97 -15.07
CA ASN A 220 -20.95 8.04 -14.55
C ASN A 220 -22.05 8.39 -15.57
N PRO A 221 -23.34 8.13 -15.28
CA PRO A 221 -24.42 8.32 -16.26
C PRO A 221 -24.68 9.80 -16.61
N LYS A 222 -24.14 10.76 -15.85
CA LYS A 222 -24.33 12.21 -16.12
C LYS A 222 -23.60 12.72 -17.37
N VAL A 223 -22.68 11.94 -17.95
CA VAL A 223 -21.92 12.33 -19.15
C VAL A 223 -22.68 11.97 -20.44
N GLU A 224 -23.56 10.95 -20.45
CA GLU A 224 -24.29 10.55 -21.67
C GLU A 224 -25.44 11.51 -22.06
N LEU A 225 -26.01 12.23 -21.10
CA LEU A 225 -27.14 13.13 -21.35
C LEU A 225 -26.73 14.45 -22.02
N SER A 226 -25.45 14.84 -21.98
CA SER A 226 -24.96 16.04 -22.68
C SER A 226 -24.59 15.76 -24.14
N GLU A 227 -24.09 14.56 -24.47
CA GLU A 227 -23.70 14.21 -25.83
C GLU A 227 -24.90 13.88 -26.74
N THR A 228 -25.98 13.34 -26.17
CA THR A 228 -27.21 13.01 -26.92
C THR A 228 -28.11 14.22 -27.15
N SER A 229 -28.02 15.27 -26.31
CA SER A 229 -28.79 16.51 -26.46
C SER A 229 -28.25 17.46 -27.54
N GLY A 230 -26.98 17.31 -27.94
CA GLY A 230 -26.33 18.15 -28.96
C GLY A 230 -26.67 17.79 -30.41
N ARG A 231 -27.35 16.65 -30.66
CA ARG A 231 -27.53 16.09 -32.03
C ARG A 231 -28.94 16.24 -32.62
N ARG A 232 -29.83 17.02 -32.01
CA ARG A 232 -31.16 17.32 -32.56
C ARG A 232 -31.39 18.82 -32.71
N ARG A 233 -31.06 19.35 -33.89
CA ARG A 233 -31.83 20.35 -34.68
C ARG A 233 -31.04 20.84 -35.88
N ARG A 234 -31.08 20.08 -36.97
CA ARG A 234 -31.13 20.61 -38.34
C ARG A 234 -32.12 19.75 -39.13
N ALA A 235 -33.36 20.20 -39.17
CA ALA A 235 -34.38 19.71 -40.07
C ALA A 235 -35.19 20.90 -40.57
N LYS A 236 -35.24 20.99 -41.91
CA LYS A 236 -35.88 21.97 -42.80
C LYS A 236 -35.16 23.30 -42.97
#